data_AF-A0A0N4XJZ0-F1
#
_entry.id   AF-A0A0N4XJZ0-F1
#
_cell.length_a   1.000
_cell.length_b   1.000
_cell.length_c   1.000
_cell.angle_alpha   90.00
_cell.angle_beta   90.00
_cell.angle_gamma   90.00
#
_symmetry.space_group_name_H-M   'P 1'
#
loop_
_entity.id
_entity.type
_entity.pdbx_description
1 polymer ?
#
loop_
_entity_poly.entity_id
_entity_poly.type
_entity_poly.pdbx_seq_one_letter_code
_entity_poly.pdbx_strand_id
1 'polypeptide(L)'
;MVPEVWGDSIIVLNFKQNGDAIECSNYRGIKLISYTKNPIKVNIPYVYERLVDSKHRKMIPISEEQFGFMLVRSTANAIFTARQVMEKYQKKRKSCYLAFLDQEKAYRRLPREVLWRSLRKREVPEYVIQIITGTYARSRATARSRTDTQRRWLSRLVCTKDKY
;
A
#
# COMPACT_ATOMS: atom_id res chain seq x y z
N MET A 1 -22.87 6.35 -2.66
CA MET A 1 -22.84 5.09 -3.44
C MET A 1 -21.61 5.12 -4.36
N VAL A 2 -20.79 4.05 -4.43
CA VAL A 2 -19.58 3.98 -5.29
C VAL A 2 -19.94 3.43 -6.68
N PRO A 3 -19.81 4.18 -7.79
CA PRO A 3 -20.11 3.70 -9.14
C PRO A 3 -19.33 2.45 -9.54
N GLU A 4 -19.96 1.58 -10.34
CA GLU A 4 -19.39 0.27 -10.70
C GLU A 4 -18.13 0.38 -11.56
N VAL A 5 -18.08 1.37 -12.45
CA VAL A 5 -16.94 1.62 -13.35
C VAL A 5 -15.66 2.01 -12.61
N TRP A 6 -15.74 2.37 -11.32
CA TRP A 6 -14.60 2.73 -10.48
C TRP A 6 -13.77 1.51 -10.04
N GLY A 7 -14.35 0.32 -10.21
CA GLY A 7 -13.75 -0.95 -9.86
C GLY A 7 -12.68 -1.46 -10.81
N ASP A 8 -12.68 -0.98 -12.06
CA ASP A 8 -11.87 -1.54 -13.14
C ASP A 8 -10.40 -1.09 -13.03
N SER A 9 -9.49 -2.03 -13.25
CA SER A 9 -8.05 -1.82 -13.11
C SER A 9 -7.23 -2.76 -13.97
N ILE A 10 -5.99 -2.40 -14.23
CA ILE A 10 -5.02 -3.20 -14.98
C ILE A 10 -3.89 -3.57 -14.03
N ILE A 11 -3.55 -4.84 -13.90
CA ILE A 11 -2.37 -5.30 -13.16
C ILE A 11 -1.23 -5.44 -14.16
N VAL A 12 -0.21 -4.61 -14.03
CA VAL A 12 1.04 -4.77 -14.77
C VAL A 12 1.97 -5.64 -13.94
N LEU A 13 2.41 -6.76 -14.51
CA LEU A 13 3.37 -7.66 -13.86
C LEU A 13 4.79 -7.12 -14.08
N ASN A 14 5.45 -6.70 -12.99
CA ASN A 14 6.83 -6.26 -13.02
C ASN A 14 7.74 -7.40 -12.52
N PHE A 15 8.69 -7.84 -13.33
CA PHE A 15 9.61 -8.91 -12.96
C PHE A 15 10.62 -8.43 -11.92
N LYS A 16 10.74 -9.14 -10.80
CA LYS A 16 11.83 -8.95 -9.85
C LYS A 16 13.06 -9.57 -10.48
N GLN A 17 14.15 -8.80 -10.61
CA GLN A 17 15.37 -9.22 -11.31
C GLN A 17 16.08 -10.45 -10.70
N ASN A 18 15.56 -11.01 -9.61
CA ASN A 18 16.10 -12.14 -8.88
C ASN A 18 15.05 -13.27 -8.87
N GLY A 19 15.25 -14.31 -9.68
CA GLY A 19 14.38 -15.50 -9.77
C GLY A 19 14.13 -15.96 -11.20
N ASP A 20 13.40 -17.06 -11.37
CA ASP A 20 13.02 -17.56 -12.70
C ASP A 20 11.82 -16.80 -13.25
N ALA A 21 11.90 -16.37 -14.52
CA ALA A 21 10.83 -15.65 -15.22
C ALA A 21 9.59 -16.52 -15.49
N ILE A 22 9.70 -17.84 -15.32
CA ILE A 22 8.58 -18.77 -15.45
C ILE A 22 7.70 -18.74 -14.18
N GLU A 23 8.28 -18.39 -13.03
CA GLU A 23 7.57 -18.44 -11.75
C GLU A 23 6.80 -17.13 -11.49
N CYS A 24 5.47 -17.23 -11.37
CA CYS A 24 4.60 -16.07 -11.15
C CYS A 24 4.88 -15.31 -9.83
N SER A 25 5.48 -15.97 -8.83
CA SER A 25 5.85 -15.38 -7.53
C SER A 25 6.97 -14.33 -7.65
N ASN A 26 7.77 -14.42 -8.71
CA ASN A 26 8.86 -13.50 -9.06
C ASN A 26 8.36 -12.23 -9.74
N TYR A 27 7.06 -12.13 -10.01
CA TYR A 27 6.44 -10.88 -10.46
C TYR A 27 5.81 -10.10 -9.32
N ARG A 28 6.01 -8.78 -9.34
CA ARG A 28 5.27 -7.82 -8.54
C ARG A 28 4.16 -7.22 -9.40
N GLY A 29 2.93 -7.63 -9.14
CA GLY A 29 1.76 -7.01 -9.76
C GLY A 29 1.55 -5.59 -9.25
N ILE A 30 1.63 -4.61 -10.14
CA ILE A 30 1.28 -3.20 -9.87
C ILE A 30 -0.10 -2.96 -10.44
N LYS A 31 -1.06 -2.68 -9.56
CA LYS A 31 -2.44 -2.38 -9.95
C LYS A 31 -2.55 -0.92 -10.37
N LEU A 32 -2.70 -0.68 -11.67
CA LEU A 32 -3.02 0.60 -12.27
C LEU A 32 -4.53 0.78 -12.30
N ILE A 33 -5.00 1.93 -11.82
CA ILE A 33 -6.41 2.28 -11.79
C ILE A 33 -6.57 3.53 -12.66
N SER A 34 -7.60 3.57 -13.49
CA SER A 34 -7.84 4.70 -14.39
C SER A 34 -8.37 5.91 -13.60
N TYR A 35 -7.66 7.04 -13.70
CA TYR A 35 -8.05 8.30 -13.05
C TYR A 35 -9.38 8.86 -13.59
N THR A 36 -9.60 8.78 -14.90
CA THR A 36 -10.83 9.28 -15.55
C THR A 36 -12.06 8.48 -15.14
N LYS A 37 -11.89 7.21 -14.78
CA LYS A 37 -12.97 6.31 -14.37
C LYS A 37 -13.17 6.25 -12.86
N ASN A 38 -12.35 6.89 -12.03
CA ASN A 38 -12.49 6.82 -10.56
C ASN A 38 -12.11 8.16 -9.90
N PRO A 39 -13.01 9.17 -9.90
CA PRO A 39 -12.76 10.46 -9.28
C PRO A 39 -12.55 10.40 -7.76
N ILE A 40 -13.01 9.33 -7.07
CA ILE A 40 -12.65 9.13 -5.65
C ILE A 40 -11.15 8.93 -5.45
N LYS A 41 -10.44 8.37 -6.44
CA LYS A 41 -8.98 8.21 -6.36
C LYS A 41 -8.23 9.54 -6.45
N VAL A 42 -8.82 10.56 -7.10
CA VAL A 42 -8.31 11.95 -7.09
C VAL A 42 -8.35 12.53 -5.68
N ASN A 43 -9.29 12.07 -4.85
CA ASN A 43 -9.41 12.48 -3.45
C ASN A 43 -8.62 11.58 -2.48
N ILE A 44 -7.83 10.60 -2.94
CA ILE A 44 -6.98 9.82 -2.02
C ILE A 44 -5.91 10.68 -1.34
N PRO A 45 -5.21 11.58 -2.04
CA PRO A 45 -4.33 12.56 -1.39
C PRO A 45 -5.08 13.37 -0.34
N TYR A 46 -6.32 13.78 -0.63
CA TYR A 46 -7.16 14.53 0.31
C TYR A 46 -7.61 13.70 1.53
N VAL A 47 -8.01 12.44 1.32
CA VAL A 47 -8.35 11.51 2.40
C VAL A 47 -7.12 11.21 3.24
N TYR A 48 -5.96 11.01 2.62
CA TYR A 48 -4.69 10.84 3.33
C TYR A 48 -4.35 12.10 4.12
N GLU A 49 -4.46 13.29 3.53
CA GLU A 49 -4.19 14.57 4.20
C GLU A 49 -5.08 14.76 5.42
N ARG A 50 -6.38 14.43 5.32
CA ARG A 50 -7.32 14.52 6.42
C ARG A 50 -7.13 13.48 7.52
N LEU A 51 -6.66 12.28 7.17
CA LEU A 51 -6.50 11.19 8.13
C LEU A 51 -5.14 11.23 8.83
N VAL A 52 -4.11 11.64 8.09
CA VAL A 52 -2.70 11.44 8.44
C VAL A 52 -1.92 12.75 8.51
N ASP A 53 -2.18 13.71 7.61
CA ASP A 53 -1.38 14.92 7.56
C ASP A 53 -1.72 15.89 8.71
N SER A 54 -0.65 16.47 9.23
CA SER A 54 -0.57 17.38 10.36
C SER A 54 -1.33 18.69 10.21
N LYS A 55 -1.67 19.11 8.98
CA LYS A 55 -2.38 20.37 8.70
C LYS A 55 -3.86 20.31 9.10
N HIS A 56 -4.47 19.12 9.12
CA HIS A 56 -5.90 18.96 9.31
C HIS A 56 -6.19 17.84 10.32
N ARG A 57 -6.12 18.16 11.63
CA ARG A 57 -6.50 17.29 12.76
C ARG A 57 -6.00 15.85 12.63
N LYS A 58 -4.89 15.51 13.30
CA LYS A 58 -4.37 14.13 13.43
C LYS A 58 -5.45 13.17 13.97
N MET A 59 -6.28 12.59 13.09
CA MET A 59 -7.27 11.56 13.47
C MET A 59 -6.54 10.25 13.79
N ILE A 60 -5.48 9.96 13.03
CA ILE A 60 -4.68 8.76 13.19
C ILE A 60 -3.33 9.18 13.80
N PRO A 61 -3.07 8.92 15.10
CA PRO A 61 -1.74 9.14 15.66
C PRO A 61 -0.74 8.22 14.96
N ILE A 62 0.30 8.82 14.38
CA ILE A 62 1.43 8.13 13.77
C ILE A 62 2.66 8.47 14.60
N SER A 63 3.48 7.46 14.90
CA SER A 63 4.66 7.65 15.74
C SER A 63 5.76 8.44 15.01
N GLU A 64 6.67 9.03 15.78
CA GLU A 64 7.75 9.85 15.23
C GLU A 64 8.80 9.03 14.47
N GLU A 65 8.83 7.73 14.73
CA GLU A 65 9.71 6.75 14.12
C GLU A 65 9.16 6.22 12.79
N GLN A 66 7.94 6.61 12.38
CA GLN A 66 7.42 6.28 11.06
C GLN A 66 8.02 7.22 10.00
N PHE A 67 8.84 6.66 9.11
CA PHE A 67 9.44 7.36 7.98
C PHE A 67 8.78 7.03 6.64
N GLY A 68 8.18 5.84 6.52
CA GLY A 68 7.54 5.39 5.29
C GLY A 68 6.16 6.04 5.08
N PHE A 69 5.86 6.41 3.83
CA PHE A 69 4.58 7.03 3.43
C PHE A 69 4.21 8.25 4.28
N MET A 70 5.18 9.13 4.57
CA MET A 70 4.99 10.40 5.26
C MET A 70 5.40 11.55 4.34
N LEU A 71 4.65 12.66 4.33
CA LEU A 71 4.92 13.79 3.42
C LEU A 71 6.31 14.43 3.61
N VAL A 72 6.79 14.49 4.86
CA VAL A 72 8.01 15.24 5.23
C VAL A 72 9.16 14.30 5.63
N ARG A 73 8.91 12.98 5.73
CA ARG A 73 9.93 12.01 6.13
C ARG A 73 10.20 11.04 5.01
N SER A 74 11.47 10.74 4.80
CA SER A 74 11.93 9.86 3.72
C SER A 74 12.77 8.71 4.28
N THR A 75 13.03 7.72 3.43
CA THR A 75 14.00 6.65 3.73
C THR A 75 15.39 7.20 4.04
N ALA A 76 15.79 8.32 3.42
CA ALA A 76 17.07 8.96 3.70
C ALA A 76 17.14 9.47 5.16
N ASN A 77 16.03 10.04 5.67
CA ASN A 77 15.95 10.47 7.07
C ASN A 77 16.06 9.25 8.01
N ALA A 78 15.39 8.14 7.70
CA ALA A 78 15.45 6.92 8.50
C ALA A 78 16.89 6.37 8.58
N ILE A 79 17.57 6.30 7.44
CA ILE A 79 18.97 5.85 7.35
C ILE A 79 19.88 6.80 8.13
N PHE A 80 19.68 8.11 7.99
CA PHE A 80 20.45 9.11 8.72
C PHE A 80 20.28 8.96 10.22
N THR A 81 19.04 8.83 10.72
CA THR A 81 18.75 8.61 12.13
C THR A 81 19.40 7.32 12.64
N ALA A 82 19.31 6.21 11.91
CA ALA A 82 19.96 4.96 12.27
C ALA A 82 21.48 5.12 12.38
N ARG A 83 22.12 5.81 11.42
CA ARG A 83 23.56 6.09 11.45
C ARG A 83 23.95 6.94 12.66
N GLN A 84 23.20 7.99 12.97
CA GLN A 84 23.43 8.83 14.15
C GLN A 84 23.38 8.03 15.45
N VAL A 85 22.44 7.09 15.57
CA VAL A 85 22.35 6.19 16.73
C VAL A 85 23.60 5.31 16.81
N MET A 86 24.00 4.68 15.70
CA MET A 86 25.21 3.83 15.67
C MET A 86 26.47 4.61 16.07
N GLU A 87 26.69 5.78 15.50
CA GLU A 87 27.84 6.64 15.81
C GLU A 87 27.86 7.06 17.29
N LYS A 88 26.69 7.35 17.88
CA LYS A 88 26.58 7.72 19.30
C LYS A 88 26.95 6.57 20.24
N TYR A 89 26.58 5.34 19.89
CA TYR A 89 26.98 4.15 20.66
C TYR A 89 28.47 3.85 20.50
N GLN A 90 28.99 3.98 19.28
CA GLN A 90 30.42 3.80 18.99
C GLN A 90 31.28 4.81 19.77
N LYS A 91 30.90 6.09 19.79
CA LYS A 91 31.58 7.14 20.59
C LYS A 91 31.61 6.82 22.09
N LYS A 92 30.59 6.13 22.61
CA LYS A 92 30.51 5.69 24.00
C LYS A 92 31.19 4.34 24.27
N ARG A 93 31.85 3.74 23.26
CA ARG A 93 32.43 2.38 23.31
C ARG A 93 31.42 1.32 23.77
N LYS A 94 30.15 1.50 23.42
CA LYS A 94 29.07 0.54 23.71
C LYS A 94 28.75 -0.26 22.45
N SER A 95 28.40 -1.53 22.62
CA SER A 95 27.87 -2.35 21.53
C SER A 95 26.51 -1.82 21.07
N CYS A 96 26.27 -1.86 19.76
CA CYS A 96 25.02 -1.51 19.12
C CYS A 96 24.60 -2.67 18.22
N TYR A 97 23.37 -3.14 18.37
CA TYR A 97 22.80 -4.21 17.57
C TYR A 97 21.56 -3.70 16.84
N LEU A 98 21.44 -4.02 15.56
CA LEU A 98 20.31 -3.65 14.71
C LEU A 98 19.57 -4.91 14.31
N ALA A 99 18.28 -4.97 14.63
CA ALA A 99 17.39 -6.02 14.16
C ALA A 99 16.55 -5.50 12.98
N PHE A 100 16.61 -6.20 11.86
CA PHE A 100 15.80 -5.88 10.68
C PHE A 100 14.59 -6.81 10.63
N LEU A 101 13.40 -6.24 10.64
CA LEU A 101 12.13 -6.97 10.51
C LEU A 101 11.48 -6.61 9.19
N ASP A 102 11.31 -7.59 8.31
CA ASP A 102 10.54 -7.45 7.07
C ASP A 102 9.29 -8.33 7.10
N GLN A 103 8.18 -7.81 6.61
CA GLN A 103 6.89 -8.51 6.60
C GLN A 103 6.59 -9.00 5.19
N GLU A 104 6.69 -10.31 4.97
CA GLU A 104 6.42 -10.90 3.66
C GLU A 104 4.95 -10.66 3.26
N LYS A 105 4.74 -10.00 2.12
CA LYS A 105 3.41 -9.74 1.52
C LYS A 105 2.43 -9.05 2.50
N ALA A 106 2.90 -8.11 3.33
CA ALA A 106 2.13 -7.43 4.36
C ALA A 106 0.72 -6.97 3.93
N TYR A 107 0.58 -6.32 2.77
CA TYR A 107 -0.71 -5.82 2.27
C TYR A 107 -1.70 -6.91 1.81
N ARG A 108 -1.20 -8.10 1.49
CA ARG A 108 -2.02 -9.24 1.04
C ARG A 108 -2.52 -10.05 2.23
N ARG A 109 -1.71 -10.15 3.28
CA ARG A 109 -2.01 -10.94 4.48
C ARG A 109 -2.92 -10.25 5.49
N LEU A 110 -3.05 -8.92 5.41
CA LEU A 110 -3.86 -8.16 6.37
C LEU A 110 -5.37 -8.39 6.14
N PRO A 111 -6.10 -8.99 7.11
CA PRO A 111 -7.54 -9.19 6.97
C PRO A 111 -8.27 -7.84 6.91
N ARG A 112 -9.17 -7.70 5.94
CA ARG A 112 -9.86 -6.42 5.68
C ARG A 112 -10.74 -5.99 6.85
N GLU A 113 -11.39 -6.93 7.52
CA GLU A 113 -12.20 -6.66 8.71
C GLU A 113 -11.39 -6.03 9.85
N VAL A 114 -10.14 -6.47 10.02
CA VAL A 114 -9.24 -5.89 11.03
C VAL A 114 -8.90 -4.44 10.66
N LEU A 115 -8.73 -4.14 9.37
CA LEU A 115 -8.47 -2.77 8.91
C LEU A 115 -9.68 -1.86 9.17
N TRP A 116 -10.90 -2.29 8.84
CA TRP A 116 -12.14 -1.52 9.08
C TRP A 116 -12.35 -1.24 10.56
N ARG A 117 -12.19 -2.27 11.40
CA ARG A 117 -12.29 -2.14 12.86
C ARG A 117 -11.23 -1.17 13.41
N SER A 118 -10.01 -1.21 12.87
CA SER A 118 -8.93 -0.31 13.29
C SER A 118 -9.22 1.15 12.91
N LEU A 119 -9.82 1.40 11.74
CA LEU A 119 -10.23 2.75 11.33
C LEU A 119 -11.37 3.29 12.21
N ARG A 120 -12.38 2.47 12.52
CA ARG A 120 -13.46 2.85 13.44
C ARG A 120 -12.96 3.14 14.84
N LYS A 121 -12.03 2.33 15.36
CA LYS A 121 -11.40 2.55 16.67
C LYS A 121 -10.63 3.88 16.75
N ARG A 122 -10.15 4.38 15.60
CA ARG A 122 -9.48 5.68 15.47
C ARG A 122 -10.44 6.81 15.10
N GLU A 123 -11.75 6.60 15.29
CA GLU A 123 -12.79 7.61 15.09
C GLU A 123 -12.83 8.21 13.68
N VAL A 124 -12.36 7.44 12.69
CA VAL A 124 -12.47 7.83 11.29
C VAL A 124 -13.96 7.87 10.92
N PRO A 125 -14.47 8.96 10.33
CA PRO A 125 -15.88 9.07 9.99
C PRO A 125 -16.36 7.91 9.10
N GLU A 126 -17.53 7.36 9.41
CA GLU A 126 -18.04 6.15 8.73
C GLU A 126 -18.20 6.35 7.21
N TYR A 127 -18.51 7.58 6.76
CA TYR A 127 -18.57 7.88 5.31
C TYR A 127 -17.22 7.66 4.61
N VAL A 128 -16.09 7.94 5.27
CA VAL A 128 -14.74 7.68 4.74
C VAL A 128 -14.48 6.17 4.70
N ILE A 129 -14.89 5.45 5.74
CA ILE A 129 -14.76 3.99 5.81
C ILE A 129 -15.61 3.33 4.71
N GLN A 130 -16.83 3.81 4.47
CA GLN A 130 -17.71 3.34 3.38
C GLN A 130 -17.11 3.59 1.99
N ILE A 131 -16.46 4.73 1.79
CA ILE A 131 -15.73 5.02 0.55
C ILE A 131 -14.60 4.00 0.38
N ILE A 132 -13.75 3.83 1.39
CA ILE A 132 -12.61 2.92 1.32
C ILE A 132 -13.09 1.49 1.08
N THR A 133 -13.99 0.96 1.91
CA THR A 133 -14.56 -0.39 1.77
C THR A 133 -15.20 -0.62 0.40
N GLY A 134 -15.96 0.37 -0.11
CA GLY A 134 -16.58 0.32 -1.43
C GLY A 134 -15.55 0.18 -2.57
N THR A 135 -14.37 0.80 -2.44
CA THR A 135 -13.29 0.63 -3.44
C THR A 135 -12.68 -0.78 -3.44
N TYR A 136 -12.68 -1.48 -2.30
CA TYR A 136 -12.18 -2.85 -2.21
C TYR A 136 -13.22 -3.88 -2.69
N ALA A 137 -14.48 -3.70 -2.31
CA ALA A 137 -15.56 -4.66 -2.62
C ALA A 137 -15.86 -4.78 -4.12
N ARG A 138 -15.56 -3.74 -4.92
CA ARG A 138 -15.92 -3.66 -6.34
C ARG A 138 -14.71 -3.75 -7.28
N SER A 139 -13.58 -4.25 -6.80
CA SER A 139 -12.34 -4.30 -7.58
C SER A 139 -12.32 -5.42 -8.63
N ARG A 140 -12.30 -5.06 -9.92
CA ARG A 140 -12.03 -5.98 -11.04
C ARG A 140 -10.69 -5.64 -11.67
N ALA A 141 -9.87 -6.66 -11.95
CA ALA A 141 -8.54 -6.45 -12.48
C ALA A 141 -8.23 -7.36 -13.67
N THR A 142 -7.62 -6.79 -14.71
CA THR A 142 -7.09 -7.55 -15.85
C THR A 142 -5.57 -7.52 -15.81
N ALA A 143 -4.91 -8.67 -15.89
CA ALA A 143 -3.45 -8.73 -15.88
C ALA A 143 -2.86 -8.51 -17.29
N ARG A 144 -1.74 -7.77 -17.38
CA ARG A 144 -0.98 -7.54 -18.62
C ARG A 144 0.52 -7.80 -18.36
N SER A 145 1.15 -8.64 -19.18
CA SER A 145 2.60 -8.81 -19.22
C SER A 145 3.22 -7.87 -20.26
N ARG A 146 4.50 -7.51 -20.08
CA ARG A 146 5.23 -6.62 -21.01
C ARG A 146 5.88 -7.38 -22.18
N THR A 147 5.95 -8.70 -22.09
CA THR A 147 6.75 -9.59 -22.94
C THR A 147 5.92 -10.39 -23.94
N ASP A 148 4.69 -9.99 -24.26
CA ASP A 148 3.92 -10.72 -25.27
C ASP A 148 3.31 -9.79 -26.33
N THR A 149 3.94 -9.82 -27.50
CA THR A 149 3.38 -9.37 -28.78
C THR A 149 2.36 -10.37 -29.33
N GLN A 150 1.93 -11.38 -28.57
CA GLN A 150 0.82 -12.25 -28.95
C GLN A 150 -0.43 -12.01 -28.12
N ARG A 151 -1.53 -11.93 -28.88
CA ARG A 151 -2.91 -11.92 -28.43
C ARG A 151 -3.20 -13.17 -27.60
N ARG A 152 -3.00 -13.11 -26.29
CA ARG A 152 -3.65 -14.04 -25.36
C ARG A 152 -4.15 -13.30 -24.14
N TRP A 153 -5.45 -13.05 -24.14
CA TRP A 153 -6.22 -12.51 -23.03
C TRP A 153 -6.12 -13.49 -21.86
N LEU A 154 -5.18 -13.25 -20.94
CA LEU A 154 -5.21 -13.94 -19.65
C LEU A 154 -6.47 -13.46 -18.92
N SER A 155 -7.34 -14.43 -18.69
CA SER A 155 -8.70 -14.32 -18.16
C SER A 155 -8.86 -13.29 -17.06
N ARG A 156 -9.99 -12.57 -17.15
CA ARG A 156 -10.56 -11.65 -16.16
C ARG A 156 -10.35 -12.21 -14.74
N LEU A 157 -9.36 -11.68 -14.01
CA LEU A 157 -9.25 -11.91 -12.57
C LEU A 157 -10.31 -11.01 -11.92
N VAL A 158 -11.54 -11.50 -11.90
CA VAL A 158 -12.52 -11.00 -10.96
C VAL A 158 -12.00 -11.42 -9.60
N CYS A 159 -11.58 -10.44 -8.80
CA CYS A 159 -11.29 -10.66 -7.38
C CYS A 159 -12.65 -10.87 -6.70
N THR A 160 -13.32 -11.99 -6.98
CA THR A 160 -14.51 -12.38 -6.23
C THR A 160 -14.07 -12.66 -4.81
N LYS A 161 -14.79 -12.06 -3.87
CA LYS A 161 -14.79 -12.45 -2.46
C LYS A 161 -14.88 -13.97 -2.42
N ASP A 162 -13.78 -14.64 -2.09
CA ASP A 162 -13.71 -15.93 -1.43
C ASP A 162 -12.28 -16.47 -1.55
N LYS A 163 -11.74 -16.80 -0.37
CA LYS A 163 -10.42 -17.36 -0.07
C LYS A 163 -9.30 -16.35 0.25
N TYR A 164 -8.92 -16.44 1.53
CA TYR A 164 -7.81 -15.84 2.29
C TYR A 164 -8.09 -14.48 2.94
#